data_AF-A0A7X8HDX1-F1
#
_entry.id   AF-A0A7X8HDX1-F1
#
_cell.length_a   1.000
_cell.length_b   1.000
_cell.length_c   1.000
_cell.angle_alpha   90.00
_cell.angle_beta   90.00
_cell.angle_gamma   90.00
#
_symmetry.space_group_name_H-M   'P 1'
#
loop_
_entity.id
_entity.type
_entity.pdbx_description
1 polymer ?
#
loop_
_entity_poly.entity_id
_entity_poly.type
_entity_poly.pdbx_seq_one_letter_code
_entity_poly.pdbx_strand_id
1 'polypeptide(L)'
;MGDILAECLAAPADYFLPVRILRILRDRARFPGLRITLEPSPASDAPDSGRRVFASTPDAPDDSTQSSCRLGSHYRLDVLGVSGEDRTLSLLGASLASRLASSRPSCLSRELPPERSPADLARTLSARFADSQTAYATLCVLDPRPFLHAAAEAFPEINPECLEEDLARCLSAYFEASGGLFLCDTGALIALCCGSRPVDTELLQSQAAKYIRRFLSAAVDSPIRIQRSRTFEVLRPEDMESFLAECFEEPGS
;
A
#
# COMPACT_ATOMS: atom_id res chain seq x y z
N MET A 1 25.07 17.71 9.54
CA MET A 1 24.20 16.63 10.07
C MET A 1 23.04 17.16 10.90
N GLY A 2 23.25 18.15 11.79
CA GLY A 2 22.15 18.76 12.56
C GLY A 2 20.99 19.28 11.70
N ASP A 3 21.29 20.01 10.62
CA ASP A 3 20.26 20.56 9.72
C ASP A 3 19.50 19.48 8.95
N ILE A 4 20.20 18.42 8.51
CA ILE A 4 19.60 17.25 7.83
C ILE A 4 18.59 16.57 8.75
N LEU A 5 18.98 16.33 10.01
CA LEU A 5 18.10 15.71 10.99
C LEU A 5 16.89 16.60 11.29
N ALA A 6 17.08 17.91 11.41
CA ALA A 6 16.00 18.86 11.62
C ALA A 6 14.99 18.85 10.46
N GLU A 7 15.46 18.77 9.22
CA GLU A 7 14.60 18.66 8.03
C GLU A 7 13.81 17.34 8.01
N CYS A 8 14.48 16.21 8.28
CA CYS A 8 13.82 14.91 8.42
C CYS A 8 12.77 14.91 9.55
N LEU A 9 13.07 15.60 10.66
CA LEU A 9 12.15 15.79 11.79
C LEU A 9 11.07 16.84 11.54
N ALA A 10 11.13 17.62 10.46
CA ALA A 10 10.07 18.54 10.06
C ALA A 10 9.09 17.89 9.06
N ALA A 11 9.54 16.91 8.27
CA ALA A 11 8.70 16.19 7.31
C ALA A 11 7.50 15.50 7.99
N PRO A 12 6.34 15.33 7.33
CA PRO A 12 5.21 14.57 7.89
C PRO A 12 5.54 13.10 8.17
N ALA A 13 5.04 12.55 9.28
CA ALA A 13 5.19 11.12 9.60
C ALA A 13 4.08 10.31 8.91
N ASP A 14 4.17 10.20 7.59
CA ASP A 14 3.26 9.45 6.73
C ASP A 14 4.03 8.35 5.97
N TYR A 15 3.35 7.56 5.15
CA TYR A 15 3.93 6.44 4.41
C TYR A 15 5.17 6.79 3.58
N PHE A 16 5.26 8.02 3.06
CA PHE A 16 6.36 8.46 2.21
C PHE A 16 7.53 9.08 3.00
N LEU A 17 7.46 9.14 4.34
CA LEU A 17 8.56 9.64 5.18
C LEU A 17 9.91 8.99 4.84
N PRO A 18 10.04 7.65 4.68
CA PRO A 18 11.31 7.04 4.32
C PRO A 18 11.87 7.55 2.99
N VAL A 19 10.99 7.76 1.99
CA VAL A 19 11.38 8.30 0.67
C VAL A 19 11.89 9.74 0.79
N ARG A 20 11.26 10.56 1.63
CA ARG A 20 11.72 11.93 1.88
C ARG A 20 13.09 11.96 2.57
N ILE A 21 13.32 11.08 3.55
CA ILE A 21 14.63 10.93 4.20
C ILE A 21 15.70 10.55 3.16
N LEU A 22 15.39 9.59 2.29
CA LEU A 22 16.29 9.18 1.20
C LEU A 22 16.66 10.37 0.30
N ARG A 23 15.69 11.18 -0.13
CA ARG A 23 15.93 12.39 -0.93
C ARG A 23 16.80 13.42 -0.22
N ILE A 24 16.48 13.74 1.04
CA ILE A 24 17.26 14.71 1.84
C ILE A 24 18.71 14.23 1.97
N LEU A 25 18.92 12.94 2.23
CA LEU A 25 20.26 12.36 2.34
C LEU A 25 21.02 12.39 1.00
N ARG A 26 20.36 12.07 -0.11
CA ARG A 26 20.95 12.20 -1.45
C ARG A 26 21.37 13.65 -1.71
N ASP A 27 20.46 14.60 -1.53
CA ASP A 27 20.64 15.98 -1.98
C ASP A 27 21.56 16.79 -1.05
N ARG A 28 21.53 16.53 0.26
CA ARG A 28 22.29 17.29 1.28
C ARG A 28 23.55 16.60 1.76
N ALA A 29 23.54 15.27 1.91
CA ALA A 29 24.71 14.51 2.35
C ALA A 29 25.53 13.95 1.19
N ARG A 30 25.05 14.06 -0.07
CA ARG A 30 25.74 13.61 -1.29
C ARG A 30 26.12 12.14 -1.26
N PHE A 31 25.25 11.30 -0.69
CA PHE A 31 25.41 9.86 -0.80
C PHE A 31 25.08 9.41 -2.23
N PRO A 32 26.00 8.71 -2.93
CA PRO A 32 25.87 8.40 -4.35
C PRO A 32 24.82 7.32 -4.64
N GLY A 33 24.61 6.37 -3.72
CA GLY A 33 23.59 5.34 -3.83
C GLY A 33 22.94 5.06 -2.49
N LEU A 34 21.64 5.31 -2.38
CA LEU A 34 20.85 5.01 -1.19
C LEU A 34 19.75 4.03 -1.53
N ARG A 35 19.55 3.05 -0.66
CA ARG A 35 18.47 2.07 -0.75
C ARG A 35 17.80 1.93 0.60
N ILE A 36 16.48 1.92 0.61
CA ILE A 36 15.68 1.57 1.78
C ILE A 36 15.05 0.22 1.53
N THR A 37 15.29 -0.72 2.44
CA THR A 37 14.66 -2.04 2.41
C THR A 37 13.65 -2.20 3.53
N LEU A 38 12.56 -2.92 3.28
CA LEU A 38 11.64 -3.38 4.32
C LEU A 38 12.23 -4.62 4.98
N GLU A 39 12.40 -4.57 6.30
CA GLU A 39 12.72 -5.76 7.08
C GLU A 39 11.47 -6.66 7.16
N PRO A 40 11.62 -7.98 6.99
CA PRO A 40 10.50 -8.91 7.10
C PRO A 40 9.88 -8.81 8.49
N SER A 41 8.54 -8.90 8.55
CA SER A 41 7.83 -8.96 9.82
C SER A 41 8.26 -10.22 10.57
N PRO A 42 8.63 -10.13 11.86
CA PRO A 42 9.09 -11.30 12.64
C PRO A 42 8.02 -12.39 12.81
N ALA A 43 6.77 -12.17 12.35
CA ALA A 43 5.67 -13.12 12.43
C ALA A 43 5.53 -14.03 11.18
N SER A 44 6.38 -13.87 10.16
CA SER A 44 6.35 -14.69 8.94
C SER A 44 7.45 -15.75 8.99
N ASP A 45 7.09 -16.99 9.29
CA ASP A 45 7.97 -18.17 9.23
C ASP A 45 8.29 -18.62 7.79
N ALA A 46 7.99 -17.79 6.78
CA ALA A 46 8.36 -18.07 5.39
C ALA A 46 9.89 -17.93 5.22
N PRO A 47 10.62 -18.99 4.84
CA PRO A 47 12.08 -19.01 4.83
C PRO A 47 12.73 -18.16 3.72
N ASP A 48 11.94 -17.40 2.95
CA ASP A 48 12.43 -16.56 1.85
C ASP A 48 11.54 -15.32 1.60
N SER A 49 10.90 -14.73 2.63
CA SER A 49 10.32 -13.38 2.47
C SER A 49 11.46 -12.34 2.44
N GLY A 50 12.19 -12.35 1.32
CA GLY A 50 13.39 -11.58 1.06
C GLY A 50 13.20 -10.10 1.36
N ARG A 51 14.24 -9.46 1.86
CA ARG A 51 14.27 -8.00 2.03
C ARG A 51 13.80 -7.35 0.74
N ARG A 52 12.71 -6.61 0.80
CA ARG A 52 12.15 -5.93 -0.35
C ARG A 52 12.70 -4.52 -0.43
N VAL A 53 13.07 -4.09 -1.63
CA VAL A 53 13.44 -2.69 -1.87
C VAL A 53 12.17 -1.85 -1.82
N PHE A 54 12.07 -1.00 -0.81
CA PHE A 54 10.97 -0.05 -0.63
C PHE A 54 11.16 1.19 -1.49
N ALA A 55 12.39 1.73 -1.47
CA ALA A 55 12.76 2.91 -2.23
C ALA A 55 14.26 2.89 -2.53
N SER A 56 14.67 3.48 -3.64
CA SER A 56 16.08 3.61 -4.00
C SER A 56 16.34 4.85 -4.85
N THR A 57 17.53 5.41 -4.73
CA THR A 57 17.99 6.44 -5.67
C THR A 57 18.23 5.82 -7.06
N PRO A 58 18.01 6.56 -8.16
CA PRO A 58 18.26 6.06 -9.51
C PRO A 58 19.70 5.56 -9.73
N ASP A 59 20.67 6.20 -9.07
CA ASP A 59 22.10 5.92 -9.20
C ASP A 59 22.60 4.82 -8.24
N ALA A 60 21.70 4.11 -7.55
CA ALA A 60 22.07 3.06 -6.60
C ALA A 60 22.72 1.86 -7.34
N PRO A 61 24.01 1.53 -7.11
CA PRO A 61 24.65 0.38 -7.74
C PRO A 61 24.06 -0.93 -7.20
N ASP A 62 24.16 -2.03 -7.95
CA ASP A 62 23.41 -3.23 -7.60
C ASP A 62 23.82 -3.86 -6.25
N ASP A 63 25.12 -4.02 -5.94
CA ASP A 63 25.48 -4.97 -4.86
C ASP A 63 26.68 -4.62 -3.94
N SER A 64 27.23 -3.40 -3.95
CA SER A 64 28.30 -3.04 -2.98
C SER A 64 27.78 -2.17 -1.82
N THR A 65 27.02 -2.80 -0.93
CA THR A 65 26.64 -2.15 0.35
C THR A 65 27.88 -1.97 1.21
N GLN A 66 28.17 -0.73 1.60
CA GLN A 66 29.36 -0.41 2.39
C GLN A 66 29.02 0.01 3.83
N SER A 67 27.89 0.66 4.04
CA SER A 67 27.41 1.07 5.36
C SER A 67 25.89 0.88 5.45
N SER A 68 25.35 0.54 6.62
CA SER A 68 23.90 0.38 6.79
C SER A 68 23.43 0.66 8.22
N CYS A 69 22.20 1.12 8.37
CA CYS A 69 21.57 1.30 9.68
C CYS A 69 20.10 0.92 9.67
N ARG A 70 19.58 0.57 10.85
CA ARG A 70 18.13 0.41 11.05
C ARG A 70 17.46 1.77 11.16
N LEU A 71 16.37 1.90 10.42
CA LEU A 71 15.46 3.04 10.40
C LEU A 71 14.15 2.62 11.11
N GLY A 72 14.20 2.57 12.45
CA GLY A 72 13.10 2.05 13.25
C GLY A 72 12.98 0.53 13.16
N SER A 73 11.76 0.01 13.30
CA SER A 73 11.46 -1.44 13.33
C SER A 73 11.25 -2.07 11.96
N HIS A 74 10.94 -1.28 10.93
CA HIS A 74 10.46 -1.79 9.64
C HIS A 74 11.38 -1.50 8.48
N TYR A 75 12.25 -0.49 8.60
CA TYR A 75 13.07 -0.02 7.50
C TYR A 75 14.55 -0.20 7.83
N ARG A 76 15.32 -0.48 6.80
CA ARG A 76 16.79 -0.44 6.83
C ARG A 76 17.25 0.51 5.73
N LEU A 77 18.19 1.39 6.07
CA LEU A 77 18.86 2.25 5.11
C LEU A 77 20.24 1.67 4.81
N ASP A 78 20.48 1.43 3.53
CA ASP A 78 21.74 0.94 3.00
C ASP A 78 22.38 2.06 2.17
N VAL A 79 23.65 2.36 2.47
CA VAL A 79 24.48 3.30 1.72
C VAL A 79 25.47 2.50 0.88
N LEU A 80 25.40 2.72 -0.42
CA LEU A 80 26.11 1.97 -1.43
C LEU A 80 27.30 2.79 -1.90
N GLY A 81 28.48 2.16 -2.01
CA GLY A 81 29.68 2.83 -2.51
C GLY A 81 30.39 3.81 -1.55
N VAL A 82 29.95 3.97 -0.30
CA VAL A 82 30.61 4.82 0.73
C VAL A 82 30.83 4.08 2.05
N SER A 83 32.07 4.12 2.56
CA SER A 83 32.50 3.44 3.78
C SER A 83 32.77 4.43 4.92
N GLY A 84 32.63 3.96 6.17
CA GLY A 84 32.99 4.72 7.36
C GLY A 84 31.88 5.61 7.95
N GLU A 85 30.65 5.49 7.45
CA GLU A 85 29.51 6.34 7.88
C GLU A 85 28.60 5.66 8.91
N ASP A 86 28.95 4.46 9.38
CA ASP A 86 28.11 3.65 10.26
C ASP A 86 27.68 4.39 11.53
N ARG A 87 28.58 5.17 12.14
CA ARG A 87 28.27 5.95 13.34
C ARG A 87 27.26 7.07 13.04
N THR A 88 27.44 7.77 11.93
CA THR A 88 26.53 8.84 11.49
C THR A 88 25.15 8.29 11.18
N LEU A 89 25.09 7.20 10.41
CA LEU A 89 23.86 6.53 10.02
C LEU A 89 23.13 5.94 11.23
N SER A 90 23.87 5.38 12.19
CA SER A 90 23.29 4.86 13.45
C SER A 90 22.63 5.97 14.27
N LEU A 91 23.26 7.14 14.38
CA LEU A 91 22.67 8.30 15.07
C LEU A 91 21.40 8.80 14.38
N LEU A 92 21.40 8.82 13.05
CA LEU A 92 20.23 9.19 12.26
C LEU A 92 19.08 8.18 12.46
N GLY A 93 19.38 6.89 12.38
CA GLY A 93 18.42 5.82 12.62
C GLY A 93 17.79 5.89 14.01
N ALA A 94 18.60 6.08 15.05
CA ALA A 94 18.11 6.24 16.42
C ALA A 94 17.23 7.49 16.58
N SER A 95 17.60 8.60 15.95
CA SER A 95 16.86 9.87 16.07
C SER A 95 15.51 9.86 15.34
N LEU A 96 15.38 9.05 14.28
CA LEU A 96 14.17 8.97 13.45
C LEU A 96 13.30 7.76 13.78
N ALA A 97 13.76 6.83 14.62
CA ALA A 97 13.13 5.53 14.86
C ALA A 97 11.63 5.61 15.20
N SER A 98 11.24 6.49 16.12
CA SER A 98 9.83 6.64 16.54
C SER A 98 8.92 7.18 15.42
N ARG A 99 9.45 8.10 14.61
CA ARG A 99 8.74 8.66 13.46
C ARG A 99 8.57 7.64 12.34
N LEU A 100 9.61 6.84 12.11
CA LEU A 100 9.60 5.75 11.12
C LEU A 100 8.69 4.60 11.52
N ALA A 101 8.58 4.31 12.82
CA ALA A 101 7.57 3.39 13.33
C ALA A 101 6.15 3.93 13.07
N SER A 102 5.94 5.24 13.24
CA SER A 102 4.64 5.89 13.00
C SER A 102 4.28 5.99 11.52
N SER A 103 5.27 6.08 10.61
CA SER A 103 5.06 6.15 9.17
C SER A 103 4.60 4.83 8.54
N ARG A 104 4.69 3.70 9.26
CA ARG A 104 4.15 2.42 8.81
C ARG A 104 2.96 2.01 9.70
N PRO A 105 1.74 2.47 9.39
CA PRO A 105 0.55 2.08 10.14
C PRO A 105 0.40 0.57 10.25
N SER A 106 -0.25 0.10 11.33
CA SER A 106 -0.45 -1.33 11.58
C SER A 106 -1.22 -2.05 10.47
N CYS A 107 -2.09 -1.35 9.74
CA CYS A 107 -2.80 -1.92 8.59
C CYS A 107 -1.85 -2.38 7.47
N LEU A 108 -0.67 -1.75 7.31
CA LEU A 108 0.33 -2.11 6.30
C LEU A 108 1.18 -3.34 6.68
N SER A 109 1.00 -3.86 7.90
CA SER A 109 1.64 -5.11 8.34
C SER A 109 0.72 -6.32 8.20
N ARG A 110 -0.52 -6.12 7.72
CA ARG A 110 -1.47 -7.20 7.48
C ARG A 110 -1.08 -8.00 6.25
N GLU A 111 -1.50 -9.26 6.23
CA GLU A 111 -1.36 -10.10 5.05
C GLU A 111 -2.17 -9.51 3.89
N LEU A 112 -1.58 -9.60 2.70
CA LEU A 112 -2.29 -9.23 1.48
C LEU A 112 -3.36 -10.30 1.22
N PRO A 113 -4.60 -9.94 0.85
CA PRO A 113 -5.59 -10.94 0.43
C PRO A 113 -5.03 -11.76 -0.73
N PRO A 114 -5.24 -13.09 -0.78
CA PRO A 114 -4.74 -13.90 -1.88
C PRO A 114 -5.48 -13.53 -3.17
N GLU A 115 -4.73 -13.50 -4.27
CA GLU A 115 -5.29 -13.38 -5.62
C GLU A 115 -6.12 -14.62 -5.97
N ARG A 116 -7.22 -14.38 -6.68
CA ARG A 116 -8.20 -15.40 -7.06
C ARG A 116 -8.71 -15.15 -8.47
N SER A 117 -9.08 -16.22 -9.16
CA SER A 117 -9.76 -16.12 -10.45
C SER A 117 -11.17 -15.49 -10.29
N PRO A 118 -11.75 -14.89 -11.35
CA PRO A 118 -13.10 -14.33 -11.28
C PRO A 118 -14.17 -15.32 -10.78
N ALA A 119 -14.09 -16.58 -11.22
CA ALA A 119 -15.02 -17.64 -10.78
C ALA A 119 -14.84 -17.98 -9.28
N ASP A 120 -13.60 -18.04 -8.80
CA ASP A 120 -13.32 -18.28 -7.37
C ASP A 120 -13.77 -17.09 -6.50
N LEU A 121 -13.60 -15.87 -7.02
CA LEU A 121 -14.08 -14.65 -6.38
C LEU A 121 -15.60 -14.66 -6.27
N ALA A 122 -16.33 -14.94 -7.35
CA ALA A 122 -17.79 -15.00 -7.32
C ALA A 122 -18.32 -15.96 -6.25
N ARG A 123 -17.73 -17.15 -6.15
CA ARG A 123 -18.05 -18.13 -5.09
C ARG A 123 -17.72 -17.61 -3.69
N THR A 124 -16.57 -16.99 -3.52
CA THR A 124 -16.11 -16.43 -2.24
C THR A 124 -16.99 -15.29 -1.76
N LEU A 125 -17.30 -14.35 -2.66
CA LEU A 125 -18.16 -13.20 -2.41
C LEU A 125 -19.59 -13.63 -2.08
N SER A 126 -20.10 -14.62 -2.81
CA SER A 126 -21.43 -15.18 -2.56
C SER A 126 -21.52 -15.83 -1.18
N ALA A 127 -20.54 -16.64 -0.80
CA ALA A 127 -20.48 -17.23 0.53
C ALA A 127 -20.40 -16.16 1.62
N ARG A 128 -19.56 -15.13 1.43
CA ARG A 128 -19.42 -14.01 2.38
C ARG A 128 -20.71 -13.24 2.58
N PHE A 129 -21.47 -12.98 1.52
CA PHE A 129 -22.77 -12.33 1.64
C PHE A 129 -23.82 -13.23 2.31
N ALA A 130 -23.83 -14.53 1.99
CA ALA A 130 -24.71 -15.47 2.70
C ALA A 130 -24.44 -15.48 4.21
N ASP A 131 -23.17 -15.44 4.61
CA ASP A 131 -22.74 -15.44 6.01
C ASP A 131 -23.06 -14.12 6.73
N SER A 132 -23.09 -12.99 6.02
CA SER A 132 -23.36 -11.68 6.65
C SER A 132 -24.79 -11.51 7.13
N GLN A 133 -25.73 -12.32 6.61
CA GLN A 133 -27.17 -12.25 6.92
C GLN A 133 -27.78 -10.85 6.72
N THR A 134 -27.18 -10.04 5.85
CA THR A 134 -27.65 -8.70 5.52
C THR A 134 -28.65 -8.74 4.36
N ALA A 135 -29.44 -7.68 4.20
CA ALA A 135 -30.43 -7.62 3.12
C ALA A 135 -29.80 -7.32 1.75
N TYR A 136 -28.67 -6.61 1.72
CA TYR A 136 -28.01 -6.17 0.51
C TYR A 136 -26.52 -6.49 0.53
N ALA A 137 -25.97 -6.71 -0.66
CA ALA A 137 -24.54 -6.68 -0.93
C ALA A 137 -24.27 -5.79 -2.13
N THR A 138 -23.37 -4.81 -1.99
CA THR A 138 -22.87 -4.03 -3.10
C THR A 138 -21.44 -4.47 -3.41
N LEU A 139 -21.22 -4.94 -4.64
CA LEU A 139 -19.88 -5.17 -5.19
C LEU A 139 -19.40 -3.90 -5.87
N CYS A 140 -18.17 -3.50 -5.55
CA CYS A 140 -17.51 -2.33 -6.13
C CYS A 140 -16.17 -2.76 -6.75
N VAL A 141 -16.00 -2.52 -8.05
CA VAL A 141 -14.70 -2.65 -8.72
C VAL A 141 -13.96 -1.34 -8.55
N LEU A 142 -12.82 -1.38 -7.85
CA LEU A 142 -12.01 -0.22 -7.53
C LEU A 142 -10.90 -0.05 -8.57
N ASP A 143 -10.69 1.20 -8.99
CA ASP A 143 -9.58 1.61 -9.84
C ASP A 143 -8.59 2.45 -9.00
N PRO A 144 -7.46 1.86 -8.59
CA PRO A 144 -6.44 2.56 -7.81
C PRO A 144 -5.48 3.40 -8.67
N ARG A 145 -5.49 3.26 -10.01
CA ARG A 145 -4.49 3.86 -10.90
C ARG A 145 -4.34 5.37 -10.74
N PRO A 146 -5.42 6.18 -10.58
CA PRO A 146 -5.25 7.62 -10.39
C PRO A 146 -4.39 7.97 -9.15
N PHE A 147 -4.59 7.25 -8.05
CA PHE A 147 -3.80 7.44 -6.84
C PHE A 147 -2.35 6.96 -7.03
N LEU A 148 -2.17 5.77 -7.61
CA LEU A 148 -0.85 5.19 -7.85
C LEU A 148 0.00 6.08 -8.77
N HIS A 149 -0.59 6.60 -9.84
CA HIS A 149 0.08 7.52 -10.76
C HIS A 149 0.52 8.81 -10.05
N ALA A 150 -0.39 9.46 -9.34
CA ALA A 150 -0.08 10.70 -8.62
C ALA A 150 1.00 10.49 -7.55
N ALA A 151 0.97 9.35 -6.86
CA ALA A 151 2.00 8.98 -5.88
C ALA A 151 3.35 8.68 -6.55
N ALA A 152 3.36 7.97 -7.68
CA ALA A 152 4.59 7.69 -8.44
C ALA A 152 5.22 8.96 -9.02
N GLU A 153 4.42 9.92 -9.48
CA GLU A 153 4.91 11.23 -9.92
C GLU A 153 5.51 12.04 -8.77
N ALA A 154 4.86 12.04 -7.60
CA ALA A 154 5.35 12.76 -6.43
C ALA A 154 6.59 12.10 -5.81
N PHE A 155 6.68 10.78 -5.88
CA PHE A 155 7.68 9.94 -5.20
C PHE A 155 8.31 8.88 -6.13
N PRO A 156 8.95 9.24 -7.26
CA PRO A 156 9.57 8.30 -8.21
C PRO A 156 10.58 7.30 -7.63
N GLU A 157 11.21 7.59 -6.49
CA GLU A 157 12.14 6.68 -5.85
C GLU A 157 11.46 5.49 -5.17
N ILE A 158 10.13 5.53 -4.98
CA ILE A 158 9.39 4.42 -4.37
C ILE A 158 9.28 3.26 -5.35
N ASN A 159 9.43 2.03 -4.85
CA ASN A 159 9.10 0.86 -5.63
C ASN A 159 7.57 0.80 -5.84
N PRO A 160 7.07 0.84 -7.09
CA PRO A 160 5.64 0.83 -7.38
C PRO A 160 4.92 -0.40 -6.81
N GLU A 161 5.54 -1.57 -6.84
CA GLU A 161 4.96 -2.81 -6.29
C GLU A 161 4.72 -2.69 -4.78
N CYS A 162 5.63 -2.02 -4.05
CA CYS A 162 5.44 -1.79 -2.62
C CYS A 162 4.25 -0.87 -2.35
N LEU A 163 4.09 0.19 -3.17
CA LEU A 163 2.96 1.11 -3.06
C LEU A 163 1.63 0.42 -3.38
N GLU A 164 1.59 -0.39 -4.44
CA GLU A 164 0.39 -1.14 -4.85
C GLU A 164 -0.08 -2.10 -3.75
N GLU A 165 0.82 -2.92 -3.22
CA GLU A 165 0.46 -3.85 -2.17
C GLU A 165 0.10 -3.16 -0.85
N ASP A 166 0.85 -2.13 -0.42
CA ASP A 166 0.55 -1.42 0.82
C ASP A 166 -0.77 -0.64 0.70
N LEU A 167 -1.13 -0.14 -0.49
CA LEU A 167 -2.46 0.39 -0.78
C LEU A 167 -3.54 -0.69 -0.65
N ALA A 168 -3.33 -1.87 -1.21
CA ALA A 168 -4.26 -2.99 -1.10
C ALA A 168 -4.44 -3.46 0.36
N ARG A 169 -3.36 -3.52 1.16
CA ARG A 169 -3.43 -3.78 2.62
C ARG A 169 -4.23 -2.71 3.35
N CYS A 170 -3.99 -1.45 3.03
CA CYS A 170 -4.70 -0.31 3.62
C CYS A 170 -6.21 -0.38 3.31
N LEU A 171 -6.56 -0.63 2.05
CA LEU A 171 -7.95 -0.78 1.60
C LEU A 171 -8.61 -2.03 2.19
N SER A 172 -7.88 -3.14 2.31
CA SER A 172 -8.39 -4.36 2.95
C SER A 172 -8.79 -4.08 4.39
N ALA A 173 -7.95 -3.34 5.13
CA ALA A 173 -8.29 -2.90 6.48
C ALA A 173 -9.51 -1.97 6.54
N TYR A 174 -9.71 -1.14 5.53
CA TYR A 174 -10.88 -0.27 5.44
C TYR A 174 -12.18 -1.05 5.23
N PHE A 175 -12.18 -2.06 4.35
CA PHE A 175 -13.36 -2.85 4.00
C PHE A 175 -13.62 -4.07 4.90
N GLU A 176 -12.73 -4.37 5.85
CA GLU A 176 -12.82 -5.56 6.71
C GLU A 176 -14.17 -5.68 7.42
N ALA A 177 -14.68 -4.58 7.98
CA ALA A 177 -15.93 -4.56 8.72
C ALA A 177 -17.18 -4.60 7.82
N SER A 178 -17.04 -4.24 6.53
CA SER A 178 -18.16 -4.14 5.60
C SER A 178 -18.37 -5.40 4.75
N GLY A 179 -17.41 -6.32 4.70
CA GLY A 179 -17.51 -7.55 3.91
C GLY A 179 -16.16 -8.02 3.36
N GLY A 180 -15.28 -7.07 3.03
CA GLY A 180 -13.88 -7.31 2.71
C GLY A 180 -13.43 -6.75 1.36
N LEU A 181 -12.11 -6.76 1.16
CA LEU A 181 -11.45 -6.50 -0.11
C LEU A 181 -10.87 -7.80 -0.66
N PHE A 182 -10.98 -8.01 -1.96
CA PHE A 182 -10.53 -9.18 -2.67
C PHE A 182 -9.68 -8.78 -3.87
N LEU A 183 -8.65 -9.56 -4.17
CA LEU A 183 -7.77 -9.37 -5.31
C LEU A 183 -8.15 -10.36 -6.42
N CYS A 184 -8.32 -9.84 -7.62
CA CYS A 184 -8.45 -10.64 -8.83
C CYS A 184 -7.08 -10.86 -9.46
N ASP A 185 -6.85 -12.04 -10.03
CA ASP A 185 -5.64 -12.35 -10.83
C ASP A 185 -5.48 -11.44 -12.06
N THR A 186 -6.55 -10.76 -12.48
CA THR A 186 -6.53 -9.68 -13.47
C THR A 186 -5.91 -8.36 -12.96
N GLY A 187 -5.52 -8.29 -11.68
CA GLY A 187 -5.03 -7.08 -11.01
C GLY A 187 -6.15 -6.16 -10.49
N ALA A 188 -7.42 -6.54 -10.65
CA ALA A 188 -8.54 -5.75 -10.17
C ALA A 188 -8.77 -5.88 -8.66
N LEU A 189 -9.07 -4.75 -8.02
CA LEU A 189 -9.48 -4.68 -6.61
C LEU A 189 -11.00 -4.70 -6.50
N ILE A 190 -11.56 -5.68 -5.80
CA ILE A 190 -13.01 -5.81 -5.61
C ILE A 190 -13.35 -5.64 -4.13
N ALA A 191 -14.23 -4.71 -3.81
CA ALA A 191 -14.77 -4.54 -2.47
C ALA A 191 -16.19 -5.11 -2.38
N LEU A 192 -16.46 -5.84 -1.30
CA LEU A 192 -17.78 -6.30 -0.90
C LEU A 192 -18.26 -5.46 0.28
N CYS A 193 -19.43 -4.85 0.11
CA CYS A 193 -20.09 -4.08 1.16
C CYS A 193 -21.50 -4.65 1.42
N CYS A 194 -21.63 -5.36 2.53
CA CYS A 194 -22.85 -5.97 3.03
C CYS A 194 -23.56 -5.03 4.00
N GLY A 195 -24.87 -4.87 3.87
CA GLY A 195 -25.62 -3.96 4.74
C GLY A 195 -27.14 -4.09 4.63
N SER A 196 -27.84 -3.36 5.50
CA SER A 196 -29.31 -3.30 5.50
C SER A 196 -29.89 -2.41 4.40
N ARG A 197 -29.05 -1.66 3.68
CA ARG A 197 -29.41 -0.76 2.59
C ARG A 197 -28.34 -0.82 1.49
N PRO A 198 -28.68 -0.50 0.24
CA PRO A 198 -27.69 -0.28 -0.82
C PRO A 198 -26.65 0.76 -0.39
N VAL A 199 -25.42 0.55 -0.83
CA VAL A 199 -24.29 1.43 -0.52
C VAL A 199 -24.34 2.68 -1.39
N ASP A 200 -24.18 3.84 -0.76
CA ASP A 200 -23.88 5.09 -1.46
C ASP A 200 -22.42 5.08 -1.89
N THR A 201 -22.18 4.90 -3.19
CA THR A 201 -20.84 4.78 -3.75
C THR A 201 -20.05 6.07 -3.69
N GLU A 202 -20.70 7.24 -3.79
CA GLU A 202 -20.00 8.54 -3.69
C GLU A 202 -19.52 8.78 -2.26
N LEU A 203 -20.39 8.49 -1.29
CA LEU A 203 -20.02 8.55 0.12
C LEU A 203 -18.91 7.56 0.45
N LEU A 204 -19.00 6.33 -0.07
CA LEU A 204 -17.98 5.30 0.12
C LEU A 204 -16.62 5.76 -0.42
N GLN A 205 -16.57 6.34 -1.63
CA GLN A 205 -15.35 6.90 -2.20
C GLN A 205 -14.79 8.04 -1.35
N SER A 206 -15.63 8.95 -0.88
CA SER A 206 -15.21 10.06 0.00
C SER A 206 -14.60 9.56 1.31
N GLN A 207 -15.21 8.54 1.92
CA GLN A 207 -14.73 7.94 3.16
C GLN A 207 -13.43 7.15 2.95
N ALA A 208 -13.33 6.37 1.87
CA ALA A 208 -12.11 5.66 1.50
C ALA A 208 -10.95 6.65 1.25
N ALA A 209 -11.22 7.74 0.53
CA ALA A 209 -10.22 8.78 0.28
C ALA A 209 -9.72 9.42 1.58
N LYS A 210 -10.61 9.71 2.55
CA LYS A 210 -10.20 10.23 3.87
C LYS A 210 -9.36 9.22 4.65
N TYR A 211 -9.74 7.94 4.59
CA TYR A 211 -9.00 6.86 5.26
C TYR A 211 -7.58 6.71 4.68
N ILE A 212 -7.46 6.68 3.35
CA ILE A 212 -6.17 6.62 2.65
C ILE A 212 -5.30 7.83 2.98
N ARG A 213 -5.85 9.05 2.96
CA ARG A 213 -5.09 10.25 3.32
C ARG A 213 -4.54 10.21 4.74
N ARG A 214 -5.31 9.62 5.67
CA ARG A 214 -4.88 9.46 7.06
C ARG A 214 -3.69 8.52 7.21
N PHE A 215 -3.64 7.44 6.42
CA PHE A 215 -2.66 6.36 6.62
C PHE A 215 -1.51 6.36 5.61
N LEU A 216 -1.73 6.81 4.38
CA LEU A 216 -0.69 6.92 3.36
C LEU A 216 -0.14 8.34 3.30
N SER A 217 -0.93 9.33 2.87
CA SER A 217 -0.49 10.73 2.90
C SER A 217 -1.60 11.72 2.60
N ALA A 218 -1.56 12.87 3.26
CA ALA A 218 -2.36 14.03 2.92
C ALA A 218 -1.89 14.73 1.62
N ALA A 219 -0.66 14.46 1.15
CA ALA A 219 -0.06 15.14 0.01
C ALA A 219 -0.53 14.58 -1.35
N VAL A 220 -1.06 13.35 -1.37
CA VAL A 220 -1.59 12.72 -2.59
C VAL A 220 -3.10 12.96 -2.64
N ASP A 221 -3.51 14.02 -3.34
CA ASP A 221 -4.91 14.40 -3.50
C ASP A 221 -5.53 13.76 -4.75
N SER A 222 -5.48 12.43 -4.82
CA SER A 222 -6.09 11.66 -5.91
C SER A 222 -7.01 10.57 -5.37
N PRO A 223 -8.23 10.41 -5.91
CA PRO A 223 -9.20 9.46 -5.38
C PRO A 223 -8.92 8.04 -5.87
N ILE A 224 -9.31 7.05 -5.07
CA ILE A 224 -9.61 5.71 -5.58
C ILE A 224 -11.01 5.77 -6.20
N ARG A 225 -11.11 5.35 -7.46
CA ARG A 225 -12.38 5.41 -8.19
C ARG A 225 -13.14 4.11 -8.02
N ILE A 226 -14.46 4.17 -7.86
CA ILE A 226 -15.32 3.01 -8.10
C ILE A 226 -15.64 3.05 -9.58
N GLN A 227 -15.04 2.13 -10.34
CA GLN A 227 -15.21 2.07 -11.79
C GLN A 227 -16.58 1.52 -12.15
N ARG A 228 -17.00 0.47 -11.45
CA ARG A 228 -18.30 -0.19 -11.61
C ARG A 228 -18.81 -0.64 -10.25
N SER A 229 -20.12 -0.66 -10.09
CA SER A 229 -20.75 -1.28 -8.92
C SER A 229 -22.09 -1.91 -9.29
N ARG A 230 -22.47 -2.95 -8.53
CA ARG A 230 -23.79 -3.59 -8.63
C ARG A 230 -24.24 -4.00 -7.23
N THR A 231 -25.52 -3.78 -6.93
CA THR A 231 -26.14 -4.20 -5.67
C THR A 231 -27.02 -5.42 -5.90
N PHE A 232 -26.95 -6.37 -4.97
CA PHE A 232 -27.65 -7.64 -4.99
C PHE A 232 -28.55 -7.73 -3.75
N GLU A 233 -29.81 -8.13 -3.96
CA GLU A 233 -30.81 -8.36 -2.89
C GLU A 233 -31.03 -9.86 -2.64
N VAL A 234 -30.84 -10.68 -3.68
CA VAL A 234 -31.00 -12.13 -3.64
C VAL A 234 -29.71 -12.76 -4.16
N LEU A 235 -29.25 -13.79 -3.45
CA LEU A 235 -27.99 -14.45 -3.75
C LEU A 235 -28.15 -15.45 -4.89
N ARG A 236 -27.54 -15.16 -6.04
CA ARG A 236 -27.25 -16.12 -7.10
C ARG A 236 -25.78 -15.96 -7.50
N PRO A 237 -24.92 -16.96 -7.24
CA PRO A 237 -23.51 -16.90 -7.64
C PRO A 237 -23.33 -16.59 -9.12
N GLU A 238 -24.26 -17.03 -9.97
CA GLU A 238 -24.26 -16.80 -11.40
C GLU A 238 -24.40 -15.31 -11.75
N ASP A 239 -25.19 -14.56 -10.98
CA ASP A 239 -25.39 -13.11 -11.19
C ASP A 239 -24.13 -12.32 -10.80
N MET A 240 -23.42 -12.77 -9.75
CA MET A 240 -22.13 -12.20 -9.34
C MET A 240 -21.02 -12.53 -10.35
N GLU A 241 -20.96 -13.77 -10.82
CA GLU A 241 -20.02 -14.21 -11.84
C GLU A 241 -20.22 -13.45 -13.16
N SER A 242 -21.47 -13.30 -13.61
CA SER A 242 -21.82 -12.48 -14.78
C SER A 242 -21.35 -11.04 -14.63
N PHE A 243 -21.58 -10.42 -13.46
CA PHE A 243 -21.13 -9.06 -13.22
C PHE A 243 -19.60 -8.93 -13.29
N LEU A 244 -18.86 -9.86 -12.68
CA LEU A 244 -17.40 -9.87 -12.75
C LEU A 244 -16.91 -10.09 -14.19
N ALA A 245 -17.51 -11.02 -14.93
CA ALA A 245 -17.21 -11.23 -16.35
C ALA A 245 -17.44 -9.95 -17.17
N GLU A 246 -18.60 -9.29 -17.03
CA GLU A 246 -18.90 -8.01 -17.69
C GLU A 246 -17.86 -6.93 -17.38
N CYS A 247 -17.29 -6.92 -16.17
CA CYS A 247 -16.29 -5.94 -15.74
C CYS A 247 -14.89 -6.22 -16.33
N PHE A 248 -14.57 -7.48 -16.63
CA PHE A 248 -13.26 -7.91 -17.11
C PHE A 248 -13.21 -8.18 -18.61
N GLU A 249 -14.36 -8.33 -19.27
CA GLU A 249 -14.43 -8.25 -20.71
C GLU A 249 -14.08 -6.81 -21.14
N GLU A 250 -12.98 -6.66 -21.87
CA GLU A 250 -12.61 -5.38 -22.48
C GLU A 250 -13.77 -4.89 -23.35
N PRO A 251 -14.08 -3.57 -23.35
CA PRO A 251 -14.80 -3.01 -24.49
C PRO A 251 -13.90 -3.26 -25.70
N GLY A 252 -14.29 -4.22 -26.54
CA GLY A 252 -13.39 -4.79 -27.54
C GLY A 252 -12.61 -3.77 -28.35
N SER A 253 -11.31 -4.05 -28.51
CA SER A 253 -10.40 -3.55 -29.57
C SER A 253 -10.33 -2.05 -29.83
#